data_AF-A0A2V5U2E8-F1
#
_entry.id   AF-A0A2V5U2E8-F1
#
_cell.length_a   1.000
_cell.length_b   1.000
_cell.length_c   1.000
_cell.angle_alpha   90.00
_cell.angle_beta   90.00
_cell.angle_gamma   90.00
#
_symmetry.space_group_name_H-M   'P 1'
#
loop_
_entity.id
_entity.type
_entity.pdbx_description
1 polymer ?
#
loop_
_entity_poly.entity_id
_entity_poly.type
_entity_poly.pdbx_seq_one_letter_code
_entity_poly.pdbx_strand_id
1 'polypeptide(L)'
;MPAEITKNGQPRRLRIPEEFARYILDYIERRKIAPNDPLVRNGVWVTRGVSTWLRNLGWNGSKTNHALRKYFGYLVAKQHGMEVAQFALDHADIETTQELLRRLDHLGGGSVRLPKMRETSTNERESPAKS
;
A
#
# COMPACT_ATOMS: atom_id res chain seq x y z
N MET A 1 -10.16 1.08 10.14
CA MET A 1 -9.58 -0.09 10.83
C MET A 1 -10.31 -0.28 12.15
N PRO A 2 -11.05 -1.38 12.30
CA PRO A 2 -11.71 -1.76 13.56
C PRO A 2 -10.72 -1.86 14.72
N ALA A 3 -11.19 -1.68 15.96
CA ALA A 3 -10.34 -1.63 17.16
C ALA A 3 -9.60 -2.96 17.40
N GLU A 4 -10.26 -4.08 17.09
CA GLU A 4 -9.86 -5.46 17.36
C GLU A 4 -8.58 -5.87 16.62
N ILE A 5 -8.23 -5.15 15.55
CA ILE A 5 -7.06 -5.40 14.72
C ILE A 5 -5.93 -4.36 14.93
N THR A 6 -6.15 -3.39 15.82
CA THR A 6 -5.14 -2.36 16.14
C THR A 6 -4.37 -2.72 17.40
N LYS A 7 -3.06 -2.41 17.43
CA LYS A 7 -2.17 -2.75 18.55
C LYS A 7 -2.62 -2.11 19.89
N ASN A 8 -3.31 -0.98 19.84
CA ASN A 8 -3.77 -0.23 21.01
C ASN A 8 -5.27 -0.37 21.27
N GLY A 9 -5.98 -1.24 20.55
CA GLY A 9 -7.43 -1.42 20.72
C GLY A 9 -8.25 -0.18 20.41
N GLN A 10 -7.72 0.75 19.59
CA GLN A 10 -8.40 1.99 19.23
C GLN A 10 -8.69 1.99 17.73
N PRO A 11 -9.93 2.25 17.30
CA PRO A 11 -10.25 2.27 15.89
C PRO A 11 -9.46 3.38 15.19
N ARG A 12 -8.87 3.05 14.03
CA ARG A 12 -8.08 3.99 13.24
C ARG A 12 -8.78 4.28 11.92
N ARG A 13 -8.95 5.54 11.58
CA ARG A 13 -9.50 5.96 10.27
C ARG A 13 -8.35 6.28 9.34
N LEU A 14 -8.30 5.60 8.20
CA LEU A 14 -7.35 5.90 7.14
C LEU A 14 -8.04 6.79 6.12
N ARG A 15 -7.44 7.94 5.80
CA ARG A 15 -7.88 8.74 4.66
C ARG A 15 -7.26 8.15 3.40
N ILE A 16 -8.09 7.77 2.46
CA ILE A 16 -7.69 7.30 1.13
C ILE A 16 -8.07 8.38 0.11
N PRO A 17 -7.18 8.70 -0.85
CA PRO A 17 -7.54 9.58 -1.96
C PRO A 17 -8.78 9.06 -2.69
N GLU A 18 -9.63 9.97 -3.16
CA GLU A 18 -10.91 9.61 -3.77
C GLU A 18 -10.73 8.68 -4.98
N GLU A 19 -9.73 8.94 -5.82
CA GLU A 19 -9.40 8.07 -6.97
C GLU A 19 -9.06 6.65 -6.54
N PHE A 20 -8.32 6.50 -5.44
CA PHE A 20 -7.97 5.20 -4.89
C PHE A 20 -9.19 4.53 -4.25
N ALA A 21 -10.07 5.29 -3.60
CA ALA A 21 -11.34 4.79 -3.10
C ALA A 21 -12.21 4.25 -4.23
N ARG A 22 -12.33 4.99 -5.35
CA ARG A 22 -13.05 4.55 -6.55
C ARG A 22 -12.46 3.25 -7.11
N TYR A 23 -11.13 3.17 -7.23
CA TYR A 23 -10.45 1.94 -7.66
C TYR A 23 -10.77 0.74 -6.75
N ILE A 24 -10.73 0.91 -5.43
CA ILE A 24 -11.05 -0.16 -4.47
C ILE A 24 -12.50 -0.60 -4.62
N LEU A 25 -13.44 0.33 -4.74
CA LEU A 25 -14.87 0.02 -4.89
C LEU A 25 -15.14 -0.76 -6.18
N ASP A 26 -14.60 -0.30 -7.30
CA ASP A 26 -14.71 -0.99 -8.59
C ASP A 26 -14.06 -2.39 -8.54
N TYR A 27 -12.92 -2.53 -7.87
CA TYR A 27 -12.28 -3.84 -7.67
C TYR A 27 -13.15 -4.79 -6.84
N ILE A 28 -13.74 -4.30 -5.74
CA ILE A 28 -14.67 -5.05 -4.88
C ILE A 28 -15.88 -5.52 -5.68
N GLU A 29 -16.47 -4.64 -6.48
CA GLU A 29 -17.63 -4.93 -7.32
C GLU A 29 -17.30 -5.99 -8.38
N ARG A 30 -16.24 -5.78 -9.16
CA ARG A 30 -15.81 -6.72 -10.22
C ARG A 30 -15.46 -8.11 -9.69
N ARG A 31 -14.82 -8.16 -8.52
CA ARG A 31 -14.41 -9.43 -7.87
C ARG A 31 -15.52 -10.02 -7.00
N LYS A 32 -16.63 -9.31 -6.80
CA LYS A 32 -17.74 -9.68 -5.92
C LYS A 32 -17.26 -10.03 -4.50
N ILE A 33 -16.36 -9.19 -3.96
CA ILE A 33 -15.79 -9.40 -2.63
C ILE A 33 -16.90 -9.22 -1.59
N ALA A 34 -17.23 -10.31 -0.90
CA ALA A 34 -18.21 -10.30 0.19
C ALA A 34 -17.51 -10.14 1.55
N PRO A 35 -18.23 -9.78 2.63
CA PRO A 35 -17.64 -9.64 3.97
C PRO A 35 -16.93 -10.89 4.51
N ASN A 36 -17.27 -12.07 3.98
CA ASN A 36 -16.65 -13.36 4.32
C ASN A 36 -15.50 -13.75 3.39
N ASP A 37 -15.13 -12.92 2.41
CA ASP A 37 -14.04 -13.18 1.49
C ASP A 37 -12.70 -13.33 2.23
N PRO A 38 -11.81 -14.27 1.82
CA PRO A 38 -10.49 -14.44 2.42
C PRO A 38 -9.64 -13.16 2.46
N LEU A 39 -9.78 -12.25 1.48
CA LEU A 39 -9.09 -10.95 1.48
C LEU A 39 -9.54 -10.06 2.64
N VAL A 40 -10.78 -10.20 3.09
CA VAL A 40 -11.36 -9.42 4.19
C VAL A 40 -11.09 -10.13 5.53
N ARG A 41 -11.30 -11.45 5.58
CA ARG A 41 -11.24 -12.22 6.82
C ARG A 41 -9.84 -12.63 7.25
N ASN A 42 -8.89 -12.76 6.32
CA ASN A 42 -7.58 -13.35 6.61
C ASN A 42 -6.43 -12.38 6.32
N GLY A 43 -6.28 -11.39 7.20
CA GLY A 43 -5.20 -10.39 7.10
C GLY A 43 -3.79 -10.99 7.08
N VAL A 44 -3.58 -12.18 7.68
CA VAL A 44 -2.30 -12.89 7.63
C VAL A 44 -1.99 -13.35 6.21
N TRP A 45 -2.97 -13.91 5.50
CA TRP A 45 -2.80 -14.34 4.11
C TRP A 45 -2.52 -13.17 3.18
N VAL A 46 -3.24 -12.07 3.35
CA VAL A 46 -2.98 -10.83 2.61
C VAL A 46 -1.54 -10.35 2.86
N THR A 47 -1.12 -10.28 4.12
CA THR A 47 0.24 -9.85 4.50
C THR A 47 1.33 -10.74 3.88
N ARG A 48 1.11 -12.06 3.84
CA ARG A 48 2.01 -13.03 3.19
C ARG A 48 2.02 -12.84 1.67
N GLY A 49 0.86 -12.69 1.05
CA GLY A 49 0.74 -12.43 -0.39
C GLY A 49 1.49 -11.16 -0.81
N VAL A 50 1.31 -10.07 -0.07
CA VAL A 50 2.04 -8.81 -0.31
C VAL A 50 3.54 -9.01 -0.11
N SER A 51 3.97 -9.73 0.92
CA SER A 51 5.39 -10.05 1.14
C SER A 51 6.01 -10.79 -0.04
N THR A 52 5.33 -11.84 -0.54
CA THR A 52 5.77 -12.60 -1.71
C THR A 52 5.83 -11.72 -2.96
N TRP A 53 4.81 -10.91 -3.20
CA TRP A 53 4.80 -9.97 -4.32
C TRP A 53 5.98 -9.00 -4.27
N LEU A 54 6.25 -8.38 -3.12
CA LEU A 54 7.40 -7.48 -2.93
C LEU A 54 8.75 -8.19 -3.17
N ARG A 55 8.89 -9.43 -2.69
CA ARG A 55 10.12 -10.23 -2.94
C ARG A 55 10.33 -10.49 -4.42
N ASN A 56 9.26 -10.77 -5.17
CA ASN A 56 9.32 -10.93 -6.63
C ASN A 56 9.70 -9.63 -7.34
N LEU A 57 9.48 -8.47 -6.72
CA LEU A 57 9.98 -7.16 -7.18
C LEU A 57 11.43 -6.87 -6.73
N GLY A 58 12.10 -7.81 -6.07
CA GLY A 58 13.49 -7.68 -5.60
C GLY A 58 13.65 -7.14 -4.17
N TRP A 59 12.57 -7.04 -3.39
CA TRP A 59 12.67 -6.59 -1.99
C TRP A 59 13.15 -7.73 -1.10
N ASN A 60 14.47 -7.84 -0.91
CA ASN A 60 15.11 -8.99 -0.27
C ASN A 60 15.19 -8.91 1.28
N GLY A 61 14.61 -7.88 1.91
CA GLY A 61 14.66 -7.70 3.36
C GLY A 61 13.80 -8.69 4.17
N SER A 62 14.07 -8.79 5.48
CA SER A 62 13.30 -9.63 6.41
C SER A 62 11.89 -9.08 6.72
N LYS A 63 11.68 -7.76 6.56
CA LYS A 63 10.42 -7.07 6.87
C LYS A 63 9.89 -6.28 5.67
N THR A 64 9.61 -6.95 4.56
CA THR A 64 9.16 -6.32 3.28
C THR A 64 7.92 -5.42 3.43
N ASN A 65 6.87 -5.88 4.11
CA ASN A 65 5.68 -5.07 4.39
C ASN A 65 6.00 -3.81 5.21
N HIS A 66 6.90 -3.90 6.19
CA HIS A 66 7.34 -2.74 6.96
C HIS A 66 8.12 -1.77 6.09
N ALA A 67 9.01 -2.28 5.23
CA ALA A 67 9.74 -1.47 4.27
C ALA A 67 8.79 -0.76 3.30
N LEU A 68 7.73 -1.43 2.81
CA LEU A 68 6.72 -0.82 1.95
C LEU A 68 6.03 0.36 2.64
N ARG A 69 5.66 0.20 3.92
CA ARG A 69 5.12 1.30 4.72
C ARG A 69 6.10 2.47 4.87
N LYS A 70 7.40 2.20 5.07
CA LYS A 70 8.42 3.27 5.12
C LYS A 70 8.52 4.00 3.78
N TYR A 71 8.52 3.26 2.68
CA TYR A 71 8.59 3.82 1.34
C TYR A 71 7.37 4.69 1.01
N PHE A 72 6.16 4.26 1.39
CA PHE A 72 4.96 5.08 1.32
C PHE A 72 5.14 6.39 2.11
N GLY A 73 5.56 6.32 3.37
CA GLY A 73 5.81 7.50 4.20
C GLY A 73 6.85 8.45 3.61
N TYR A 74 7.89 7.90 2.99
CA TYR A 74 8.92 8.66 2.28
C TYR A 74 8.35 9.44 1.09
N LEU A 75 7.52 8.81 0.27
CA LEU A 75 6.88 9.47 -0.87
C LEU A 75 5.96 10.61 -0.39
N VAL A 76 5.17 10.37 0.65
CA VAL A 76 4.30 11.41 1.24
C VAL A 76 5.15 12.56 1.78
N ALA A 77 6.24 12.28 2.49
CA ALA A 77 7.12 13.32 3.01
C ALA A 77 7.75 14.16 1.90
N LYS A 78 8.17 13.53 0.80
CA LYS A 78 8.73 14.22 -0.37
C LYS A 78 7.73 15.13 -1.07
N GLN A 79 6.47 14.72 -1.16
CA GLN A 79 5.45 15.45 -1.91
C GLN A 79 4.70 16.48 -1.07
N HIS A 80 4.48 16.19 0.22
CA HIS A 80 3.57 16.95 1.08
C HIS A 80 4.20 17.39 2.41
N GLY A 81 5.45 17.03 2.68
CA GLY A 81 6.15 17.38 3.91
C GLY A 81 5.97 16.37 5.05
N MET A 82 6.78 16.57 6.11
CA MET A 82 6.96 15.61 7.20
C MET A 82 5.72 15.43 8.08
N GLU A 83 4.97 16.50 8.34
CA GLU A 83 3.76 16.46 9.18
C GLU A 83 2.65 15.63 8.54
N VAL A 84 2.46 15.78 7.22
CA VAL A 84 1.51 14.97 6.46
C VAL A 84 1.94 13.50 6.44
N ALA A 85 3.24 13.23 6.35
CA ALA A 85 3.78 11.88 6.43
C ALA A 85 3.58 11.25 7.82
N GLN A 86 3.78 12.00 8.91
CA GLN A 86 3.50 11.54 10.27
C GLN A 86 2.02 11.15 10.41
N PHE A 87 1.12 12.01 9.93
CA PHE A 87 -0.32 11.75 9.95
C PHE A 87 -0.67 10.51 9.11
N ALA A 88 -0.11 10.39 7.90
CA ALA A 88 -0.36 9.26 7.00
C ALA A 88 0.19 7.93 7.54
N LEU A 89 1.30 7.97 8.28
CA LEU A 89 1.87 6.81 8.96
C LEU A 89 1.27 6.56 10.33
N ASP A 90 0.45 7.47 10.85
CA ASP A 90 -0.18 7.38 12.16
C ASP A 90 0.85 7.15 13.28
N HIS A 91 1.94 7.92 13.21
CA HIS A 91 2.99 7.98 14.22
C HIS A 91 2.61 9.01 15.29
N ALA A 92 2.76 8.65 16.56
CA ALA A 92 2.47 9.53 17.69
C ALA A 92 3.40 10.76 17.72
N ASP A 93 4.63 10.60 17.22
CA ASP A 93 5.67 11.63 17.24
C ASP A 93 6.29 11.82 15.85
N ILE A 94 6.58 13.08 15.52
CA ILE A 94 7.31 13.47 14.32
C ILE A 94 8.74 12.93 14.33
N GLU A 95 9.39 12.81 15.50
CA GLU A 95 10.75 12.27 15.61
C GLU A 95 10.83 10.82 15.12
N THR A 96 9.81 10.01 15.41
CA THR A 96 9.70 8.63 14.91
C THR A 96 9.64 8.61 13.38
N THR A 97 8.96 9.59 12.79
CA THR A 97 8.87 9.75 11.33
C THR A 97 10.19 10.22 10.75
N GLN A 98 10.84 11.20 11.37
CA GLN A 98 12.13 11.74 10.92
C GLN A 98 13.24 10.71 10.98
N GLU A 99 13.39 9.96 12.09
CA GLU A 99 14.39 8.90 12.22
C GLU A 99 14.19 7.79 11.18
N LEU A 100 12.93 7.42 10.96
CA LEU A 100 12.57 6.36 10.02
C LEU A 100 12.82 6.77 8.55
N LEU A 101 12.67 8.06 8.22
CA LEU A 101 12.81 8.59 6.85
C LEU A 101 14.21 9.14 6.54
N ARG A 102 14.98 9.66 7.51
CA ARG A 102 16.38 10.10 7.33
C ARG A 102 17.26 8.99 6.74
N ARG A 103 17.05 7.75 7.21
CA ARG A 103 17.77 6.57 6.71
C ARG A 103 17.49 6.27 5.24
N LEU A 104 16.35 6.71 4.70
CA LEU A 104 15.99 6.53 3.29
C LEU A 104 16.54 7.66 2.40
N ASP A 105 16.65 8.89 2.92
CA ASP A 105 17.27 10.01 2.20
C ASP A 105 18.79 9.81 2.02
N HIS A 106 19.48 9.25 3.03
CA HIS A 106 20.92 8.94 2.94
C HIS A 106 21.25 7.76 2.02
N LEU A 107 20.26 6.95 1.63
CA LEU A 107 20.42 5.89 0.62
C LEU A 107 20.28 6.42 -0.81
N GLY A 108 20.15 7.74 -1.01
CA GLY A 108 20.30 8.39 -2.31
C GLY A 108 19.48 7.74 -3.43
N GLY A 109 18.18 7.49 -3.23
CA GLY A 109 17.32 6.89 -4.27
C GLY A 109 17.81 5.53 -4.82
N GLY A 110 18.77 4.89 -4.15
CA GLY A 110 19.47 3.71 -4.61
C GLY A 110 18.86 2.45 -4.04
N SER A 111 18.40 1.57 -4.93
CA SER A 111 17.98 0.19 -4.65
C SER A 111 16.53 -0.04 -4.20
N VAL A 112 15.58 0.69 -4.79
CA VAL A 112 14.38 0.03 -5.31
C VAL A 112 14.19 0.51 -6.75
N ARG A 113 14.77 -0.22 -7.72
CA ARG A 113 14.27 -0.11 -9.11
C ARG A 113 12.88 -0.74 -9.09
N LEU A 114 11.84 0.07 -8.89
CA LEU A 114 10.49 -0.36 -9.17
C LEU A 114 10.47 -0.78 -10.65
N PRO A 115 10.10 -2.01 -11.01
CA PRO A 115 9.89 -2.34 -12.40
C PRO A 115 8.84 -1.36 -12.94
N LYS A 116 9.06 -0.83 -14.15
CA LYS A 116 8.05 -0.07 -14.87
C LYS A 116 6.76 -0.89 -14.77
N MET A 117 5.71 -0.32 -14.16
CA MET A 117 4.37 -0.90 -14.29
C MET A 117 4.18 -1.11 -15.78
N ARG A 118 3.99 -2.37 -16.21
CA ARG A 118 3.38 -2.58 -17.52
C ARG A 118 2.09 -1.81 -17.45
N GLU A 119 1.99 -0.74 -18.25
CA GLU A 119 0.71 -0.18 -18.62
C GLU A 119 -0.12 -1.40 -19.00
N THR A 120 -1.11 -1.71 -18.18
CA THR A 120 -2.15 -2.65 -18.59
C THR A 120 -2.83 -1.94 -19.72
N SER A 121 -2.33 -2.19 -20.93
CA SER A 121 -3.00 -1.97 -22.19
C SER A 121 -4.45 -2.33 -21.95
N THR A 122 -5.30 -1.32 -22.00
CA THR A 122 -6.72 -1.43 -22.22
C THR A 122 -6.91 -2.45 -23.32
N ASN A 123 -7.27 -3.67 -22.95
CA ASN A 123 -7.82 -4.63 -23.89
C ASN A 123 -9.18 -4.04 -24.28
N GLU A 124 -9.17 -3.24 -25.35
CA GLU A 124 -10.33 -3.05 -26.20
C GLU A 124 -10.82 -4.45 -26.56
N ARG A 125 -11.92 -4.86 -25.93
CA ARG A 125 -12.67 -6.02 -26.37
C ARG A 125 -13.22 -5.68 -27.74
N GLU A 126 -12.56 -6.16 -28.78
CA GLU A 126 -13.20 -6.37 -30.07
C GLU A 126 -14.51 -7.12 -29.83
N SER A 127 -15.60 -6.51 -30.26
CA SER A 127 -16.93 -7.11 -30.25
C SER A 127 -16.94 -8.27 -31.24
N PRO A 128 -17.52 -9.44 -30.93
CA PRO A 128 -17.60 -10.52 -31.89
C PRO A 128 -18.52 -10.11 -33.05
N ALA A 129 -18.01 -10.25 -34.27
CA ALA A 129 -18.79 -10.12 -35.48
C ALA A 129 -19.94 -11.14 -35.46
N LYS A 130 -21.16 -10.65 -35.59
CA LYS A 130 -22.36 -11.49 -35.78
C LYS A 130 -22.21 -12.22 -37.12
N SER A 131 -22.34 -13.55 -37.09
CA SER A 131 -22.72 -14.35 -38.26
C SER A 131 -24.21 -14.68 -38.18
#